data_AF-A0A9P7NSK5-F1
#
_entry.id   AF-A0A9P7NSK5-F1
#
_cell.length_a   1.000
_cell.length_b   1.000
_cell.length_c   1.000
_cell.angle_alpha   90.00
_cell.angle_beta   90.00
_cell.angle_gamma   90.00
#
_symmetry.space_group_name_H-M   'P 1'
#
loop_
_entity.id
_entity.type
_entity.pdbx_description
1 polymer ?
#
loop_
_entity_poly.entity_id
_entity_poly.type
_entity_poly.pdbx_seq_one_letter_code
_entity_poly.pdbx_strand_id
1 'polypeptide(L)'
;MMRRAITGASRRMLPTKTSQKIPLRSAPIRAISTTTRMGTFAGNPYSHAIPAADSFQLLPESQKAGDAEDALYESQLSEVEAWWSTPRYAGIKRPYSAADVVSKRGTQKISYPSSVMASKLFNLIQERRSNGKPIHTMGAIDPIQMTQQAAHQEVLYISGWACSSLLTTTNEVSPDFGDYPYNTVPNQVQRLAKAQNMHDRKQWDARRKMTPEERAKTPYIDYLRPIIADGDTGHGGLSAVVKLAKLFAENGAAAVHFEDQLHGGKKCGHLAGKVIVPTGEHINRLTAARFQWDVMGCENLVIARTDSESGKLISSAIDARDHEFILGVADPSIEPLAETIQAMEVKGATGSQIDVFEAKWVKETKLVTFDEAAVAHMEKEGVSQDKISEYVNATRKDPNMGITRRRTLATHYGKSPVYFNWDVPRTREGYYHFRAGMKAATKRALAFAPYSDLLWVETGDPNVEVATKLGRAVHEEFPNKGLVYNLSPSFNWMGHGFTSETLKSFIWDIAKEGFVLQLVSLAGLHSTAAISCELARNFKTDGMKAYVELVQRREHQLGCDVLTHQKWSGASYMDGVLGAIQSGSSSSRSMGHGNTEGQFD
;
A
#
# COMPACT_ATOMS: atom_id res chain seq x y z
N MET A 1 48.10 50.57 27.64
CA MET A 1 49.26 51.46 27.91
C MET A 1 50.46 50.55 28.14
N MET A 2 51.63 50.80 27.51
CA MET A 2 52.89 50.02 27.64
C MET A 2 52.84 48.50 27.27
N ARG A 3 53.97 47.77 27.16
CA ARG A 3 55.15 47.92 26.26
C ARG A 3 56.18 46.79 26.56
N ARG A 4 56.60 46.01 25.54
CA ARG A 4 57.95 45.35 25.41
C ARG A 4 58.35 44.34 26.53
N ALA A 5 59.45 43.58 26.48
CA ALA A 5 60.48 43.28 25.45
C ALA A 5 60.90 41.78 25.59
N ILE A 6 61.18 41.03 24.51
CA ILE A 6 62.47 40.88 23.77
C ILE A 6 63.66 40.38 24.62
N THR A 7 64.13 39.15 24.34
CA THR A 7 65.54 38.68 24.12
C THR A 7 65.54 37.14 24.12
N GLY A 8 66.46 36.39 23.50
CA GLY A 8 67.55 36.72 22.58
C GLY A 8 68.13 35.41 21.98
N ALA A 9 68.67 35.45 20.76
CA ALA A 9 69.05 34.24 20.01
C ALA A 9 70.57 33.97 19.98
N SER A 10 70.97 32.72 19.70
CA SER A 10 72.31 32.39 19.17
C SER A 10 72.27 31.15 18.26
N ARG A 11 73.35 30.93 17.49
CA ARG A 11 73.29 30.30 16.15
C ARG A 11 74.62 29.62 15.74
N ARG A 12 74.58 28.33 15.39
CA ARG A 12 75.59 27.57 14.60
C ARG A 12 74.84 26.37 13.97
N MET A 13 74.66 26.23 12.65
CA MET A 13 75.58 26.09 11.51
C MET A 13 76.19 24.67 11.34
N LEU A 14 76.11 24.18 10.10
CA LEU A 14 76.43 22.84 9.60
C LEU A 14 77.95 22.63 9.36
N PRO A 15 78.38 21.39 9.06
CA PRO A 15 78.90 21.13 7.71
C PRO A 15 78.22 19.94 7.00
N THR A 16 78.65 19.60 5.77
CA THR A 16 78.00 18.61 4.87
C THR A 16 79.00 17.71 4.13
N LYS A 17 78.47 16.64 3.49
CA LYS A 17 79.16 15.64 2.61
C LYS A 17 79.95 14.56 3.40
N THR A 18 80.21 13.34 2.88
CA THR A 18 80.25 12.81 1.49
C THR A 18 79.40 11.54 1.25
N SER A 19 79.34 11.07 -0.01
CA SER A 19 78.47 9.96 -0.48
C SER A 19 79.21 8.65 -0.83
N GLN A 20 78.49 7.52 -0.92
CA GLN A 20 78.84 6.40 -1.81
C GLN A 20 77.58 5.59 -2.27
N LYS A 21 77.78 4.53 -3.08
CA LYS A 21 76.84 3.82 -3.99
C LYS A 21 77.11 2.30 -3.91
N ILE A 22 76.30 1.30 -4.33
CA ILE A 22 74.95 1.07 -4.92
C ILE A 22 74.64 -0.47 -4.71
N PRO A 23 73.41 -1.06 -4.73
CA PRO A 23 72.27 -0.79 -5.63
C PRO A 23 70.87 -0.84 -4.92
N LEU A 24 69.85 -1.41 -5.57
CA LEU A 24 68.47 -1.62 -5.09
C LEU A 24 68.18 -3.12 -4.85
N ARG A 25 67.18 -3.41 -4.00
CA ARG A 25 66.09 -4.37 -4.35
C ARG A 25 64.79 -4.01 -3.61
N SER A 26 63.67 -4.45 -4.18
CA SER A 26 62.32 -3.92 -3.90
C SER A 26 61.66 -4.47 -2.62
N ALA A 27 61.00 -3.58 -1.87
CA ALA A 27 59.92 -3.90 -0.95
C ALA A 27 58.75 -2.92 -1.19
N PRO A 28 57.47 -3.35 -1.08
CA PRO A 28 56.33 -2.53 -1.47
C PRO A 28 56.05 -1.40 -0.48
N ILE A 29 55.61 -0.25 -1.01
CA ILE A 29 55.15 0.88 -0.19
C ILE A 29 53.86 0.46 0.53
N ARG A 30 53.97 0.24 1.85
CA ARG A 30 52.81 -0.03 2.70
C ARG A 30 52.08 1.29 2.98
N ALA A 31 51.09 1.61 2.16
CA ALA A 31 50.19 2.73 2.41
C ALA A 31 49.60 2.60 3.82
N ILE A 32 49.85 3.60 4.67
CA ILE A 32 49.34 3.61 6.05
C ILE A 32 47.88 4.08 5.99
N SER A 33 46.98 3.14 5.80
CA SER A 33 45.55 3.37 5.95
C SER A 33 45.27 3.75 7.40
N THR A 34 44.92 5.01 7.66
CA THR A 34 44.45 5.51 8.97
C THR A 34 43.00 5.13 9.24
N THR A 35 42.59 3.95 8.78
CA THR A 35 41.36 3.28 9.21
C THR A 35 41.57 2.73 10.61
N THR A 36 41.14 3.50 11.61
CA THR A 36 41.03 3.05 13.00
C THR A 36 40.31 1.70 13.05
N ARG A 37 40.93 0.69 13.66
CA ARG A 37 40.29 -0.63 13.81
C ARG A 37 39.07 -0.50 14.72
N MET A 38 37.88 -0.44 14.12
CA MET A 38 36.61 -0.50 14.82
C MET A 38 36.52 -1.79 15.66
N GLY A 39 35.92 -1.70 16.84
CA GLY A 39 35.94 -2.77 17.83
C GLY A 39 35.12 -3.99 17.41
N THR A 40 35.79 -5.05 16.96
CA THR A 40 35.16 -6.36 16.73
C THR A 40 34.77 -7.03 18.04
N PHE A 41 33.56 -7.60 18.13
CA PHE A 41 33.17 -8.45 19.25
C PHE A 41 34.09 -9.67 19.37
N ALA A 42 34.98 -9.67 20.36
CA ALA A 42 35.82 -10.81 20.67
C ALA A 42 34.99 -11.93 21.32
N GLY A 43 34.59 -12.93 20.53
CA GLY A 43 34.07 -14.22 21.05
C GLY A 43 32.59 -14.54 20.81
N ASN A 44 31.80 -13.68 20.14
CA ASN A 44 30.42 -14.04 19.78
C ASN A 44 30.35 -14.59 18.33
N PRO A 45 30.02 -15.89 18.13
CA PRO A 45 29.92 -16.48 16.78
C PRO A 45 28.74 -15.95 15.94
N TYR A 46 27.79 -15.24 16.55
CA TYR A 46 26.71 -14.53 15.85
C TYR A 46 27.08 -13.10 15.44
N SER A 47 28.32 -12.65 15.70
CA SER A 47 28.82 -11.37 15.20
C SER A 47 29.11 -11.45 13.70
N HIS A 48 28.12 -11.06 12.90
CA HIS A 48 28.36 -10.68 11.50
C HIS A 48 29.33 -9.47 11.41
N ALA A 49 29.71 -9.10 10.19
CA ALA A 49 30.43 -7.84 9.97
C ALA A 49 29.56 -6.67 10.48
N ILE A 50 30.07 -5.92 11.45
CA ILE A 50 29.32 -4.89 12.17
C ILE A 50 28.98 -3.75 11.18
N PRO A 51 27.69 -3.40 10.97
CA PRO A 51 27.31 -2.27 10.13
C PRO A 51 27.97 -0.95 10.57
N ALA A 52 28.09 0.02 9.66
CA ALA A 52 28.66 1.34 9.98
C ALA A 52 27.91 2.04 11.12
N ALA A 53 26.57 1.97 11.12
CA ALA A 53 25.71 2.50 12.18
C ALA A 53 25.99 1.84 13.54
N ASP A 54 26.05 0.52 13.60
CA ASP A 54 26.27 -0.22 14.84
C ASP A 54 27.71 0.01 15.36
N SER A 55 28.68 0.13 14.44
CA SER A 55 30.06 0.50 14.76
C SER A 55 30.16 1.90 15.35
N PHE A 56 29.41 2.87 14.81
CA PHE A 56 29.28 4.21 15.37
C PHE A 56 28.63 4.21 16.76
N GLN A 57 27.64 3.33 17.02
CA GLN A 57 27.06 3.24 18.36
C GLN A 57 28.07 2.76 19.42
N LEU A 58 28.98 1.87 19.04
CA LEU A 58 30.04 1.32 19.90
C LEU A 58 31.23 2.28 20.13
N LEU A 59 31.28 3.43 19.46
CA LEU A 59 32.30 4.45 19.74
C LEU A 59 32.08 5.10 21.11
N PRO A 60 33.17 5.47 21.84
CA PRO A 60 33.08 6.41 22.96
C PRO A 60 32.40 7.72 22.52
N GLU A 61 31.59 8.32 23.39
CA GLU A 61 30.87 9.57 23.10
C GLU A 61 31.79 10.70 22.61
N SER A 62 32.99 10.82 23.19
CA SER A 62 34.05 11.75 22.80
C SER A 62 34.68 11.50 21.42
N GLN A 63 34.27 10.44 20.72
CA GLN A 63 34.70 10.09 19.36
C GLN A 63 33.53 10.09 18.36
N LYS A 64 32.30 10.47 18.76
CA LYS A 64 31.13 10.46 17.87
C LYS A 64 31.02 11.72 17.01
N ALA A 65 31.24 12.91 17.57
CA ALA A 65 31.12 14.17 16.84
C ALA A 65 32.30 14.41 15.87
N GLY A 66 32.01 14.97 14.68
CA GLY A 66 33.00 15.21 13.62
C GLY A 66 33.19 13.98 12.73
N ASP A 67 34.44 13.63 12.39
CA ASP A 67 34.84 12.62 11.40
C ASP A 67 34.02 11.32 11.41
N ALA A 68 33.59 10.82 12.58
CA ALA A 68 32.81 9.60 12.71
C ALA A 68 31.31 9.77 12.39
N GLU A 69 30.74 10.93 12.68
CA GLU A 69 29.36 11.32 12.32
C GLU A 69 29.27 11.58 10.82
N ASP A 70 30.24 12.32 10.27
CA ASP A 70 30.37 12.56 8.82
C ASP A 70 30.56 11.24 8.06
N ALA A 71 31.47 10.36 8.51
CA ALA A 71 31.67 9.06 7.88
C ALA A 71 30.43 8.14 7.94
N LEU A 72 29.62 8.22 9.00
CA LEU A 72 28.34 7.52 9.04
C LEU A 72 27.32 8.12 8.07
N TYR A 73 27.25 9.46 7.98
CA TYR A 73 26.36 10.16 7.05
C TYR A 73 26.67 9.79 5.59
N GLU A 74 27.92 9.93 5.17
CA GLU A 74 28.38 9.61 3.81
C GLU A 74 28.21 8.12 3.47
N SER A 75 28.43 7.22 4.44
CA SER A 75 28.14 5.78 4.28
C SER A 75 26.65 5.53 4.07
N GLN A 76 25.77 6.17 4.85
CA GLN A 76 24.31 6.03 4.68
C GLN A 76 23.82 6.65 3.38
N LEU A 77 24.40 7.76 2.92
CA LEU A 77 24.11 8.42 1.65
C LEU A 77 24.44 7.48 0.48
N SER A 78 25.68 6.96 0.47
CA SER A 78 26.16 5.99 -0.52
C SER A 78 25.31 4.71 -0.55
N GLU A 79 24.90 4.19 0.61
CA GLU A 79 23.99 3.04 0.70
C GLU A 79 22.62 3.33 0.05
N VAL A 80 22.04 4.50 0.28
CA VAL A 80 20.71 4.88 -0.24
C VAL A 80 20.75 5.10 -1.75
N GLU A 81 21.76 5.80 -2.27
CA GLU A 81 21.90 6.04 -3.71
C GLU A 81 22.13 4.73 -4.49
N ALA A 82 22.99 3.85 -3.98
CA ALA A 82 23.19 2.52 -4.54
C ALA A 82 21.90 1.68 -4.51
N TRP A 83 21.17 1.67 -3.39
CA TRP A 83 19.90 0.96 -3.24
C TRP A 83 18.81 1.47 -4.20
N TRP A 84 18.69 2.80 -4.35
CA TRP A 84 17.72 3.41 -5.27
C TRP A 84 18.06 3.20 -6.75
N SER A 85 19.33 2.96 -7.09
CA SER A 85 19.75 2.61 -8.46
C SER A 85 19.34 1.20 -8.89
N THR A 86 18.89 0.34 -7.96
CA THR A 86 18.55 -1.06 -8.28
C THR A 86 17.28 -1.19 -9.14
N PRO A 87 17.14 -2.30 -9.91
CA PRO A 87 15.94 -2.56 -10.72
C PRO A 87 14.62 -2.59 -9.94
N ARG A 88 14.66 -2.74 -8.60
CA ARG A 88 13.50 -2.63 -7.69
C ARG A 88 12.76 -1.30 -7.86
N TYR A 89 13.47 -0.21 -8.17
CA TYR A 89 12.92 1.15 -8.25
C TYR A 89 12.82 1.71 -9.67
N ALA A 90 12.95 0.87 -10.70
CA ALA A 90 12.82 1.29 -12.10
C ALA A 90 11.47 1.99 -12.37
N GLY A 91 11.51 3.26 -12.74
CA GLY A 91 10.33 4.09 -12.98
C GLY A 91 9.66 4.70 -11.74
N ILE A 92 10.20 4.47 -10.54
CA ILE A 92 9.73 5.12 -9.30
C ILE A 92 10.38 6.50 -9.16
N LYS A 93 9.55 7.54 -9.14
CA LYS A 93 9.96 8.94 -8.98
C LYS A 93 9.92 9.36 -7.52
N ARG A 94 11.04 9.89 -7.03
CA ARG A 94 11.16 10.54 -5.72
C ARG A 94 11.28 12.06 -5.92
N PRO A 95 10.43 12.89 -5.28
CA PRO A 95 10.55 14.36 -5.29
C PRO A 95 11.46 14.89 -4.16
N TYR A 96 12.35 14.05 -3.64
CA TYR A 96 13.31 14.33 -2.57
C TYR A 96 14.61 13.56 -2.83
N SER A 97 15.70 13.99 -2.19
CA SER A 97 17.04 13.42 -2.32
C SER A 97 17.30 12.28 -1.32
N ALA A 98 18.42 11.57 -1.51
CA ALA A 98 18.92 10.62 -0.51
C ALA A 98 19.33 11.34 0.79
N ALA A 99 19.86 12.57 0.70
CA ALA A 99 20.21 13.41 1.85
C ALA A 99 18.99 13.77 2.73
N ASP A 100 17.83 14.04 2.12
CA ASP A 100 16.57 14.30 2.84
C ASP A 100 16.14 13.08 3.69
N VAL A 101 16.42 11.88 3.21
CA VAL A 101 16.10 10.60 3.87
C VAL A 101 17.12 10.27 4.96
N VAL A 102 18.42 10.31 4.64
CA VAL A 102 19.51 10.00 5.59
C VAL A 102 19.47 10.94 6.80
N SER A 103 19.26 12.24 6.56
CA SER A 103 19.10 13.24 7.62
C SER A 103 17.84 13.08 8.49
N LYS A 104 17.03 12.02 8.29
CA LYS A 104 15.88 11.62 9.12
C LYS A 104 15.94 10.16 9.60
N ARG A 105 16.90 9.36 9.11
CA ARG A 105 17.11 7.95 9.49
C ARG A 105 17.74 7.79 10.87
N GLY A 106 18.63 8.70 11.24
CA GLY A 106 19.37 8.64 12.51
C GLY A 106 20.50 7.61 12.49
N THR A 107 21.08 7.35 13.67
CA THR A 107 22.39 6.68 13.79
C THR A 107 22.33 5.19 14.17
N GLN A 108 21.14 4.61 14.36
CA GLN A 108 20.95 3.18 14.60
C GLN A 108 20.22 2.52 13.41
N LYS A 109 20.76 1.42 12.89
CA LYS A 109 20.12 0.66 11.80
C LYS A 109 19.13 -0.35 12.39
N ILE A 110 17.94 -0.44 11.80
CA ILE A 110 16.92 -1.43 12.17
C ILE A 110 16.59 -2.25 10.92
N SER A 111 16.61 -3.58 11.05
CA SER A 111 16.24 -4.50 9.96
C SER A 111 14.82 -5.01 10.18
N TYR A 112 13.91 -4.68 9.28
CA TYR A 112 12.50 -5.03 9.38
C TYR A 112 12.17 -6.27 8.52
N PRO A 113 11.58 -7.35 9.08
CA PRO A 113 11.24 -8.56 8.32
C PRO A 113 10.28 -8.30 7.14
N SER A 114 9.42 -7.29 7.26
CA SER A 114 8.57 -6.75 6.18
C SER A 114 9.33 -6.46 4.90
N SER A 115 10.57 -5.96 4.98
CA SER A 115 11.37 -5.65 3.80
C SER A 115 11.70 -6.90 2.99
N VAL A 116 12.04 -8.02 3.66
CA VAL A 116 12.27 -9.32 3.00
C VAL A 116 10.97 -9.83 2.36
N MET A 117 9.84 -9.66 3.05
CA MET A 117 8.52 -10.03 2.53
C MET A 117 8.10 -9.17 1.32
N ALA A 118 8.49 -7.89 1.31
CA ALA A 118 8.30 -6.98 0.19
C ALA A 118 9.17 -7.36 -1.02
N SER A 119 10.45 -7.69 -0.82
CA SER A 119 11.32 -8.22 -1.88
C SER A 119 10.77 -9.53 -2.45
N LYS A 120 10.26 -10.44 -1.59
CA LYS A 120 9.58 -11.69 -2.00
C LYS A 120 8.33 -11.40 -2.85
N LEU A 121 7.51 -10.44 -2.45
CA LEU A 121 6.32 -10.02 -3.20
C LEU A 121 6.69 -9.38 -4.56
N PHE A 122 7.69 -8.50 -4.59
CA PHE A 122 8.18 -7.87 -5.82
C PHE A 122 8.66 -8.91 -6.84
N ASN A 123 9.48 -9.87 -6.39
CA ASN A 123 9.97 -10.95 -7.25
C ASN A 123 8.83 -11.82 -7.80
N LEU A 124 7.85 -12.17 -6.95
CA LEU A 124 6.66 -12.91 -7.37
C LEU A 124 5.82 -12.13 -8.40
N ILE A 125 5.62 -10.83 -8.21
CA ILE A 125 4.91 -9.95 -9.16
C ILE A 125 5.61 -9.93 -10.51
N GLN A 126 6.94 -9.82 -10.53
CA GLN A 126 7.73 -9.78 -11.77
C GLN A 126 7.67 -11.13 -12.50
N GLU A 127 7.81 -12.26 -11.78
CA GLU A 127 7.65 -13.61 -12.33
C GLU A 127 6.24 -13.83 -12.88
N ARG A 128 5.19 -13.50 -12.12
CA ARG A 128 3.79 -13.72 -12.51
C ARG A 128 3.40 -12.84 -13.69
N ARG A 129 3.78 -11.54 -13.72
CA ARG A 129 3.53 -10.65 -14.87
C ARG A 129 4.24 -11.13 -16.13
N SER A 130 5.53 -11.50 -16.05
CA SER A 130 6.29 -11.97 -17.23
C SER A 130 5.73 -13.27 -17.85
N ASN A 131 4.97 -14.04 -17.07
CA ASN A 131 4.26 -15.25 -17.52
C ASN A 131 2.78 -15.02 -17.89
N GLY A 132 2.25 -13.79 -17.80
CA GLY A 132 0.83 -13.50 -17.99
C GLY A 132 -0.10 -14.19 -16.96
N LYS A 133 0.40 -14.43 -15.74
CA LYS A 133 -0.27 -15.21 -14.69
C LYS A 133 -0.72 -14.34 -13.50
N PRO A 134 -1.83 -14.71 -12.84
CA PRO A 134 -2.34 -14.03 -11.65
C PRO A 134 -1.65 -14.52 -10.36
N ILE A 135 -1.28 -13.58 -9.48
CA ILE A 135 -1.29 -13.79 -8.03
C ILE A 135 -2.73 -13.54 -7.58
N HIS A 136 -3.42 -14.55 -7.06
CA HIS A 136 -4.80 -14.42 -6.61
C HIS A 136 -4.96 -14.87 -5.16
N THR A 137 -5.71 -14.09 -4.36
CA THR A 137 -5.84 -14.27 -2.92
C THR A 137 -7.26 -14.02 -2.41
N MET A 138 -7.56 -14.53 -1.23
CA MET A 138 -8.73 -14.14 -0.45
C MET A 138 -8.33 -13.16 0.67
N GLY A 139 -9.25 -12.31 1.12
CA GLY A 139 -9.10 -11.55 2.35
C GLY A 139 -9.26 -12.46 3.58
N ALA A 140 -8.30 -12.43 4.50
CA ALA A 140 -8.28 -13.26 5.71
C ALA A 140 -8.56 -12.45 6.98
N ILE A 141 -9.45 -12.97 7.84
CA ILE A 141 -9.85 -12.30 9.08
C ILE A 141 -9.19 -12.87 10.35
N ASP A 142 -8.58 -14.05 10.27
CA ASP A 142 -7.97 -14.74 11.41
C ASP A 142 -6.81 -15.69 11.03
N PRO A 143 -6.04 -16.20 12.03
CA PRO A 143 -4.97 -17.16 11.80
C PRO A 143 -5.40 -18.51 11.20
N ILE A 144 -6.62 -19.00 11.45
CA ILE A 144 -7.09 -20.28 10.89
C ILE A 144 -7.17 -20.13 9.37
N GLN A 145 -7.90 -19.12 8.89
CA GLN A 145 -7.99 -18.80 7.47
C GLN A 145 -6.63 -18.59 6.82
N MET A 146 -5.74 -17.84 7.47
CA MET A 146 -4.37 -17.65 6.99
C MET A 146 -3.62 -18.98 6.83
N THR A 147 -3.70 -19.89 7.81
CA THR A 147 -3.00 -21.18 7.73
C THR A 147 -3.52 -22.08 6.61
N GLN A 148 -4.85 -22.13 6.40
CA GLN A 148 -5.45 -22.91 5.32
C GLN A 148 -5.18 -22.28 3.94
N GLN A 149 -5.16 -20.94 3.85
CA GLN A 149 -4.79 -20.23 2.62
C GLN A 149 -3.31 -20.42 2.26
N ALA A 150 -2.40 -20.50 3.23
CA ALA A 150 -0.96 -20.57 2.97
C ALA A 150 -0.52 -21.76 2.09
N ALA A 151 -1.23 -22.88 2.12
CA ALA A 151 -0.97 -24.04 1.26
C ALA A 151 -1.38 -23.84 -0.22
N HIS A 152 -2.25 -22.86 -0.50
CA HIS A 152 -2.92 -22.71 -1.80
C HIS A 152 -2.78 -21.30 -2.42
N GLN A 153 -2.43 -20.29 -1.63
CA GLN A 153 -2.29 -18.89 -2.04
C GLN A 153 -0.87 -18.40 -1.75
N GLU A 154 -0.36 -17.54 -2.62
CA GLU A 154 1.06 -17.12 -2.62
C GLU A 154 1.32 -15.84 -1.81
N VAL A 155 0.25 -15.15 -1.43
CA VAL A 155 0.21 -13.89 -0.66
C VAL A 155 -0.98 -13.97 0.32
N LEU A 156 -1.12 -12.96 1.18
CA LEU A 156 -2.25 -12.84 2.12
C LEU A 156 -2.83 -11.42 2.02
N TYR A 157 -4.16 -11.26 1.91
CA TYR A 157 -4.80 -9.95 1.93
C TYR A 157 -5.50 -9.65 3.26
N ILE A 158 -5.37 -8.40 3.74
CA ILE A 158 -6.03 -7.89 4.94
C ILE A 158 -6.82 -6.63 4.54
N SER A 159 -8.14 -6.72 4.67
CA SER A 159 -9.12 -5.70 4.26
C SER A 159 -9.44 -4.72 5.39
N GLY A 160 -9.49 -3.42 5.10
CA GLY A 160 -9.87 -2.37 6.05
C GLY A 160 -11.32 -2.53 6.48
N TRP A 161 -12.23 -2.72 5.51
CA TRP A 161 -13.64 -3.09 5.70
C TRP A 161 -13.80 -4.23 6.72
N ALA A 162 -13.03 -5.32 6.54
CA ALA A 162 -13.12 -6.48 7.42
C ALA A 162 -12.60 -6.22 8.83
N CYS A 163 -11.64 -5.30 9.01
CA CYS A 163 -11.24 -4.84 10.33
C CYS A 163 -12.33 -3.96 10.95
N SER A 164 -12.91 -3.02 10.19
CA SER A 164 -14.03 -2.15 10.59
C SER A 164 -15.16 -2.93 11.27
N SER A 165 -15.59 -4.04 10.65
CA SER A 165 -16.77 -4.79 11.10
C SER A 165 -16.47 -6.00 12.01
N LEU A 166 -15.20 -6.29 12.35
CA LEU A 166 -14.83 -7.48 13.15
C LEU A 166 -13.78 -7.24 14.24
N LEU A 167 -12.84 -6.31 14.05
CA LEU A 167 -11.68 -6.12 14.93
C LEU A 167 -11.10 -4.71 14.78
N THR A 168 -11.64 -3.75 15.53
CA THR A 168 -11.05 -2.43 15.74
C THR A 168 -10.28 -2.40 17.07
N THR A 169 -9.33 -1.48 17.24
CA THR A 169 -8.57 -1.39 18.51
C THR A 169 -9.37 -0.86 19.70
N THR A 170 -10.57 -0.32 19.46
CA THR A 170 -11.54 0.04 20.51
C THR A 170 -12.54 -1.09 20.79
N ASN A 171 -12.61 -2.11 19.94
CA ASN A 171 -13.64 -3.16 19.87
C ASN A 171 -15.04 -2.65 19.46
N GLU A 172 -15.17 -1.35 19.14
CA GLU A 172 -16.40 -0.79 18.54
C GLU A 172 -16.36 -1.05 17.03
N VAL A 173 -17.36 -1.74 16.48
CA VAL A 173 -17.37 -2.15 15.07
C VAL A 173 -18.24 -1.23 14.21
N SER A 174 -17.71 -0.79 13.07
CA SER A 174 -18.35 0.18 12.17
C SER A 174 -18.52 -0.37 10.75
N PRO A 175 -19.42 0.22 9.94
CA PRO A 175 -19.36 0.13 8.48
C PRO A 175 -18.04 0.71 7.96
N ASP A 176 -17.65 0.32 6.75
CA ASP A 176 -16.38 0.73 6.15
C ASP A 176 -16.32 2.22 5.76
N PHE A 177 -15.98 3.04 6.76
CA PHE A 177 -15.75 4.49 6.68
C PHE A 177 -14.31 4.89 7.01
N GLY A 178 -13.44 3.95 7.41
CA GLY A 178 -12.06 4.26 7.83
C GLY A 178 -12.00 5.19 9.05
N ASP A 179 -12.99 5.08 9.94
CA ASP A 179 -13.18 5.89 11.16
C ASP A 179 -12.59 5.23 12.42
N TYR A 180 -12.29 3.93 12.35
CA TYR A 180 -11.52 3.21 13.36
C TYR A 180 -10.11 3.82 13.55
N PRO A 181 -9.49 3.69 14.74
CA PRO A 181 -8.14 4.20 14.96
C PRO A 181 -7.12 3.56 13.99
N TYR A 182 -6.25 4.39 13.42
CA TYR A 182 -5.35 4.03 12.30
C TYR A 182 -4.40 2.85 12.55
N ASN A 183 -4.16 2.46 13.81
CA ASN A 183 -3.39 1.27 14.16
C ASN A 183 -4.18 -0.04 14.05
N THR A 184 -5.48 0.00 13.73
CA THR A 184 -6.37 -1.15 13.54
C THR A 184 -5.85 -2.14 12.49
N VAL A 185 -5.74 -1.74 11.22
CA VAL A 185 -5.26 -2.64 10.16
C VAL A 185 -3.79 -3.04 10.38
N PRO A 186 -2.85 -2.14 10.80
CA PRO A 186 -1.51 -2.55 11.21
C PRO A 186 -1.48 -3.59 12.34
N ASN A 187 -2.39 -3.55 13.31
CA ASN A 187 -2.43 -4.55 14.39
C ASN A 187 -2.95 -5.91 13.89
N GLN A 188 -3.90 -5.93 12.96
CA GLN A 188 -4.32 -7.15 12.26
C GLN A 188 -3.19 -7.74 11.40
N VAL A 189 -2.40 -6.90 10.72
CA VAL A 189 -1.15 -7.31 10.06
C VAL A 189 -0.20 -7.96 11.07
N GLN A 190 0.02 -7.36 12.23
CA GLN A 190 0.88 -7.92 13.28
C GLN A 190 0.37 -9.27 13.80
N ARG A 191 -0.95 -9.41 13.98
CA ARG A 191 -1.62 -10.63 14.44
C ARG A 191 -1.40 -11.78 13.45
N LEU A 192 -1.60 -11.55 12.15
CA LEU A 192 -1.39 -12.59 11.14
C LEU A 192 0.10 -12.87 10.89
N ALA A 193 0.97 -11.86 10.86
CA ALA A 193 2.42 -12.05 10.72
C ALA A 193 3.02 -12.85 11.90
N LYS A 194 2.60 -12.59 13.14
CA LYS A 194 3.01 -13.39 14.32
C LYS A 194 2.53 -14.84 14.22
N ALA A 195 1.33 -15.08 13.69
CA ALA A 195 0.83 -16.43 13.45
C ALA A 195 1.61 -17.16 12.34
N GLN A 196 1.89 -16.51 11.20
CA GLN A 196 2.76 -17.07 10.14
C GLN A 196 4.11 -17.53 10.70
N ASN A 197 4.76 -16.68 11.49
CA ASN A 197 6.03 -16.99 12.16
C ASN A 197 5.93 -18.15 13.17
N MET A 198 4.79 -18.36 13.82
CA MET A 198 4.59 -19.51 14.72
C MET A 198 4.41 -20.81 13.94
N HIS A 199 3.62 -20.81 12.86
CA HIS A 199 3.39 -22.00 12.05
C HIS A 199 4.62 -22.43 11.26
N ASP A 200 5.44 -21.48 10.78
CA ASP A 200 6.75 -21.77 10.19
C ASP A 200 7.70 -22.44 11.20
N ARG A 201 7.90 -21.87 12.41
CA ARG A 201 8.73 -22.50 13.46
C ARG A 201 8.26 -23.90 13.84
N LYS A 202 6.94 -24.09 13.97
CA LYS A 202 6.30 -25.38 14.26
C LYS A 202 6.60 -26.40 13.15
N GLN A 203 6.43 -26.00 11.89
CA GLN A 203 6.74 -26.85 10.74
C GLN A 203 8.25 -27.16 10.67
N TRP A 204 9.12 -26.18 10.93
CA TRP A 204 10.57 -26.35 10.90
C TRP A 204 11.02 -27.42 11.91
N ASP A 205 10.58 -27.33 13.17
CA ASP A 205 10.82 -28.34 14.20
C ASP A 205 10.32 -29.73 13.78
N ALA A 206 9.05 -29.83 13.34
CA ALA A 206 8.47 -31.09 12.89
C ALA A 206 9.26 -31.72 11.72
N ARG A 207 9.65 -30.90 10.72
CA ARG A 207 10.47 -31.34 9.58
C ARG A 207 11.92 -31.62 9.97
N ARG A 208 12.45 -31.05 11.05
CA ARG A 208 13.80 -31.36 11.55
C ARG A 208 13.87 -32.68 12.32
N LYS A 209 12.75 -33.18 12.83
CA LYS A 209 12.61 -34.52 13.46
C LYS A 209 12.53 -35.67 12.44
N MET A 210 12.16 -35.38 11.20
CA MET A 210 12.14 -36.34 10.07
C MET A 210 13.53 -36.71 9.55
N THR A 211 13.63 -37.83 8.82
CA THR A 211 14.77 -38.18 7.95
C THR A 211 14.88 -37.24 6.73
N PRO A 212 16.03 -37.21 6.01
CA PRO A 212 16.13 -36.53 4.72
C PRO A 212 15.10 -37.03 3.68
N GLU A 213 14.86 -38.35 3.65
CA GLU A 213 14.02 -39.03 2.68
C GLU A 213 12.53 -38.75 2.90
N GLU A 214 12.10 -38.66 4.17
CA GLU A 214 10.76 -38.19 4.53
C GLU A 214 10.59 -36.71 4.19
N ARG A 215 11.55 -35.83 4.56
CA ARG A 215 11.51 -34.40 4.21
C ARG A 215 11.37 -34.15 2.71
N ALA A 216 11.96 -35.01 1.87
CA ALA A 216 11.87 -34.90 0.42
C ALA A 216 10.49 -35.29 -0.14
N LYS A 217 9.70 -36.08 0.60
CA LYS A 217 8.35 -36.55 0.23
C LYS A 217 7.24 -35.72 0.88
N THR A 218 7.44 -35.23 2.10
CA THR A 218 6.49 -34.36 2.80
C THR A 218 6.51 -32.96 2.16
N PRO A 219 5.36 -32.39 1.73
CA PRO A 219 5.28 -31.02 1.23
C PRO A 219 5.82 -29.97 2.22
N TYR A 220 6.28 -28.83 1.71
CA TYR A 220 6.66 -27.66 2.51
C TYR A 220 5.59 -26.58 2.34
N ILE A 221 4.87 -26.25 3.41
CA ILE A 221 3.91 -25.14 3.42
C ILE A 221 4.69 -23.85 3.71
N ASP A 222 4.73 -22.93 2.75
CA ASP A 222 5.31 -21.61 2.94
C ASP A 222 4.34 -20.72 3.74
N TYR A 223 4.33 -20.85 5.07
CA TYR A 223 3.47 -20.02 5.93
C TYR A 223 3.83 -18.53 5.86
N LEU A 224 5.07 -18.19 5.48
CA LEU A 224 5.54 -16.81 5.34
C LEU A 224 5.08 -16.20 4.00
N ARG A 225 3.76 -16.10 3.78
CA ARG A 225 3.17 -15.46 2.59
C ARG A 225 3.17 -13.93 2.73
N PRO A 226 3.65 -13.15 1.73
CA PRO A 226 3.67 -11.69 1.82
C PRO A 226 2.29 -11.08 2.09
N ILE A 227 2.21 -10.19 3.09
CA ILE A 227 0.96 -9.57 3.51
C ILE A 227 0.72 -8.26 2.73
N ILE A 228 -0.44 -8.14 2.11
CA ILE A 228 -0.93 -6.95 1.43
C ILE A 228 -2.05 -6.36 2.30
N ALA A 229 -1.90 -5.11 2.71
CA ALA A 229 -2.78 -4.48 3.69
C ALA A 229 -3.47 -3.22 3.17
N ASP A 230 -4.61 -2.90 3.79
CA ASP A 230 -5.42 -1.71 3.54
C ASP A 230 -4.94 -0.52 4.38
N GLY A 231 -4.49 0.55 3.73
CA GLY A 231 -4.07 1.80 4.35
C GLY A 231 -5.15 2.90 4.31
N ASP A 232 -6.36 2.59 3.84
CA ASP A 232 -7.45 3.53 3.64
C ASP A 232 -6.99 4.78 2.84
N THR A 233 -7.53 5.94 3.20
CA THR A 233 -7.11 7.27 2.74
C THR A 233 -5.82 7.77 3.39
N GLY A 234 -5.13 6.94 4.18
CA GLY A 234 -3.93 7.32 4.94
C GLY A 234 -4.19 7.92 6.32
N HIS A 235 -5.45 7.87 6.80
CA HIS A 235 -5.87 8.30 8.15
C HIS A 235 -5.53 9.75 8.53
N GLY A 236 -5.63 10.66 7.56
CA GLY A 236 -5.52 12.11 7.75
C GLY A 236 -4.44 12.75 6.89
N GLY A 237 -3.84 13.84 7.40
CA GLY A 237 -2.76 14.55 6.71
C GLY A 237 -1.45 13.75 6.61
N LEU A 238 -0.47 14.26 5.86
CA LEU A 238 0.75 13.52 5.51
C LEU A 238 1.54 12.97 6.72
N SER A 239 1.52 13.65 7.87
CA SER A 239 2.14 13.17 9.11
C SER A 239 1.46 11.93 9.72
N ALA A 240 0.17 11.71 9.43
CA ALA A 240 -0.54 10.48 9.76
C ALA A 240 -0.14 9.36 8.79
N VAL A 241 -0.09 9.65 7.48
CA VAL A 241 0.37 8.71 6.44
C VAL A 241 1.77 8.17 6.76
N VAL A 242 2.70 9.05 7.15
CA VAL A 242 4.05 8.68 7.60
C VAL A 242 4.01 7.73 8.81
N LYS A 243 3.23 8.04 9.86
CA LYS A 243 3.11 7.16 11.04
C LYS A 243 2.44 5.81 10.70
N LEU A 244 1.45 5.81 9.83
CA LEU A 244 0.72 4.62 9.39
C LEU A 244 1.63 3.71 8.55
N ALA A 245 2.37 4.25 7.59
CA ALA A 245 3.34 3.50 6.79
C ALA A 245 4.44 2.88 7.66
N LYS A 246 4.91 3.61 8.69
CA LYS A 246 5.84 3.09 9.70
C LYS A 246 5.27 1.88 10.44
N LEU A 247 4.05 1.97 10.97
CA LEU A 247 3.39 0.85 11.67
C LEU A 247 3.20 -0.37 10.77
N PHE A 248 2.85 -0.18 9.48
CA PHE A 248 2.72 -1.30 8.54
C PHE A 248 4.04 -2.04 8.30
N ALA A 249 5.14 -1.32 8.10
CA ALA A 249 6.46 -1.91 7.96
C ALA A 249 6.96 -2.54 9.27
N GLU A 250 6.67 -1.95 10.43
CA GLU A 250 7.00 -2.54 11.74
C GLU A 250 6.23 -3.83 12.03
N ASN A 251 4.98 -3.92 11.60
CA ASN A 251 4.10 -5.05 11.91
C ASN A 251 4.14 -6.20 10.90
N GLY A 252 4.81 -6.03 9.75
CA GLY A 252 5.08 -7.13 8.79
C GLY A 252 4.38 -7.05 7.44
N ALA A 253 3.77 -5.92 7.07
CA ALA A 253 3.20 -5.74 5.73
C ALA A 253 4.31 -5.77 4.66
N ALA A 254 4.06 -6.43 3.54
CA ALA A 254 4.90 -6.42 2.34
C ALA A 254 4.44 -5.32 1.35
N ALA A 255 3.14 -5.06 1.28
CA ALA A 255 2.54 -3.98 0.51
C ALA A 255 1.42 -3.29 1.30
N VAL A 256 1.19 -2.01 1.01
CA VAL A 256 0.02 -1.26 1.49
C VAL A 256 -0.63 -0.57 0.31
N HIS A 257 -1.95 -0.64 0.21
CA HIS A 257 -2.73 0.19 -0.72
C HIS A 257 -3.28 1.43 -0.01
N PHE A 258 -3.31 2.54 -0.74
CA PHE A 258 -3.93 3.78 -0.30
C PHE A 258 -4.88 4.27 -1.40
N GLU A 259 -6.02 4.85 -1.03
CA GLU A 259 -7.05 5.34 -1.97
C GLU A 259 -7.11 6.88 -2.07
N ASP A 260 -7.65 7.39 -3.18
CA ASP A 260 -7.77 8.82 -3.48
C ASP A 260 -9.06 9.47 -2.96
N GLN A 261 -9.76 8.81 -2.02
CA GLN A 261 -10.89 9.40 -1.29
C GLN A 261 -10.45 10.42 -0.22
N LEU A 262 -11.39 11.24 0.26
CA LEU A 262 -11.20 12.18 1.37
C LEU A 262 -11.31 11.44 2.72
N HIS A 263 -10.34 11.62 3.62
CA HIS A 263 -10.44 11.10 4.98
C HIS A 263 -11.60 11.78 5.74
N GLY A 264 -12.39 11.02 6.51
CA GLY A 264 -13.68 11.45 7.07
C GLY A 264 -14.84 11.46 6.06
N GLY A 265 -14.56 11.62 4.76
CA GLY A 265 -15.51 11.43 3.66
C GLY A 265 -15.55 10.00 3.08
N LYS A 266 -14.65 9.11 3.52
CA LYS A 266 -14.44 7.76 2.96
C LYS A 266 -15.69 6.90 3.03
N LYS A 267 -15.92 6.13 1.96
CA LYS A 267 -16.93 5.09 1.83
C LYS A 267 -16.33 3.87 1.12
N CYS A 268 -16.83 2.67 1.42
CA CYS A 268 -16.55 1.46 0.63
C CYS A 268 -16.70 1.73 -0.88
N GLY A 269 -15.85 1.08 -1.70
CA GLY A 269 -15.75 1.24 -3.16
C GLY A 269 -17.04 0.98 -3.96
N HIS A 270 -18.12 0.52 -3.34
CA HIS A 270 -19.41 0.22 -3.96
C HIS A 270 -20.56 1.11 -3.44
N LEU A 271 -20.27 2.08 -2.57
CA LEU A 271 -21.25 3.02 -2.02
C LEU A 271 -21.31 4.33 -2.80
N ALA A 272 -22.48 4.97 -2.76
CA ALA A 272 -22.68 6.33 -3.27
C ALA A 272 -22.05 7.38 -2.35
N GLY A 273 -21.87 8.61 -2.85
CA GLY A 273 -21.39 9.75 -2.06
C GLY A 273 -19.88 9.80 -1.80
N LYS A 274 -19.06 8.97 -2.48
CA LYS A 274 -17.60 9.07 -2.37
C LYS A 274 -17.12 10.46 -2.77
N VAL A 275 -16.29 11.07 -1.93
CA VAL A 275 -15.58 12.32 -2.21
C VAL A 275 -14.12 11.99 -2.47
N ILE A 276 -13.59 12.33 -3.66
CA ILE A 276 -12.16 12.19 -3.98
C ILE A 276 -11.38 13.45 -3.60
N VAL A 277 -10.08 13.33 -3.38
CA VAL A 277 -9.18 14.47 -3.16
C VAL A 277 -8.48 14.88 -4.46
N PRO A 278 -7.95 16.11 -4.58
CA PRO A 278 -7.13 16.53 -5.72
C PRO A 278 -6.01 15.55 -6.05
N THR A 279 -5.70 15.38 -7.34
CA THR A 279 -4.70 14.42 -7.83
C THR A 279 -3.35 14.58 -7.11
N GLY A 280 -2.92 15.82 -6.83
CA GLY A 280 -1.71 16.14 -6.09
C GLY A 280 -1.72 15.73 -4.61
N GLU A 281 -2.88 15.74 -3.95
CA GLU A 281 -2.96 15.31 -2.54
C GLU A 281 -2.71 13.82 -2.42
N HIS A 282 -3.34 12.99 -3.27
CA HIS A 282 -3.09 11.55 -3.27
C HIS A 282 -1.64 11.21 -3.65
N ILE A 283 -1.05 11.89 -4.64
CA ILE A 283 0.39 11.76 -4.95
C ILE A 283 1.27 12.05 -3.74
N ASN A 284 0.92 13.06 -2.92
CA ASN A 284 1.66 13.36 -1.69
C ASN A 284 1.52 12.24 -0.65
N ARG A 285 0.37 11.55 -0.55
CA ARG A 285 0.19 10.37 0.32
C ARG A 285 1.10 9.21 -0.11
N LEU A 286 1.11 8.86 -1.40
CA LEU A 286 1.99 7.83 -1.97
C LEU A 286 3.47 8.16 -1.73
N THR A 287 3.83 9.41 -1.97
CA THR A 287 5.18 9.97 -1.75
C THR A 287 5.60 9.89 -0.28
N ALA A 288 4.70 10.20 0.65
CA ALA A 288 4.94 10.15 2.09
C ALA A 288 5.12 8.72 2.62
N ALA A 289 4.32 7.76 2.12
CA ALA A 289 4.50 6.35 2.43
C ALA A 289 5.86 5.83 1.94
N ARG A 290 6.24 6.14 0.69
CA ARG A 290 7.58 5.82 0.16
C ARG A 290 8.69 6.46 1.00
N PHE A 291 8.57 7.74 1.35
CA PHE A 291 9.59 8.46 2.12
C PHE A 291 9.84 7.79 3.49
N GLN A 292 8.78 7.41 4.20
CA GLN A 292 8.93 6.72 5.49
C GLN A 292 9.63 5.36 5.33
N TRP A 293 9.32 4.61 4.27
CA TRP A 293 9.98 3.32 4.02
C TRP A 293 11.42 3.49 3.54
N ASP A 294 11.73 4.54 2.77
CA ASP A 294 13.11 4.90 2.45
C ASP A 294 13.90 5.27 3.71
N VAL A 295 13.32 6.04 4.64
CA VAL A 295 13.92 6.34 5.95
C VAL A 295 14.19 5.05 6.74
N MET A 296 13.25 4.11 6.76
CA MET A 296 13.40 2.80 7.42
C MET A 296 14.34 1.82 6.70
N GLY A 297 14.68 2.05 5.43
CA GLY A 297 15.42 1.08 4.61
C GLY A 297 14.58 -0.13 4.18
N CYS A 298 13.27 0.05 3.99
CA CYS A 298 12.31 -1.00 3.66
C CYS A 298 11.91 -1.00 2.18
N GLU A 299 11.86 -2.18 1.55
CA GLU A 299 11.45 -2.35 0.15
C GLU A 299 9.92 -2.38 -0.06
N ASN A 300 9.14 -2.15 1.00
CA ASN A 300 7.67 -2.16 1.04
C ASN A 300 6.99 -1.58 -0.21
N LEU A 301 5.96 -2.26 -0.71
CA LEU A 301 5.29 -1.89 -1.94
C LEU A 301 4.16 -0.88 -1.72
N VAL A 302 4.14 0.18 -2.53
CA VAL A 302 3.05 1.16 -2.58
C VAL A 302 2.07 0.73 -3.68
N ILE A 303 0.79 0.59 -3.35
CA ILE A 303 -0.30 0.40 -4.31
C ILE A 303 -1.16 1.67 -4.29
N ALA A 304 -1.34 2.32 -5.44
CA ALA A 304 -2.23 3.47 -5.56
C ALA A 304 -3.61 3.03 -6.07
N ARG A 305 -4.65 3.29 -5.27
CA ARG A 305 -6.05 3.04 -5.64
C ARG A 305 -6.75 4.35 -6.00
N THR A 306 -7.55 4.32 -7.07
CA THR A 306 -8.49 5.41 -7.39
C THR A 306 -9.94 4.93 -7.38
N ASP A 307 -10.80 5.73 -6.77
CA ASP A 307 -12.26 5.58 -6.75
C ASP A 307 -12.95 6.50 -7.78
N SER A 308 -12.19 7.22 -8.61
CA SER A 308 -12.66 8.21 -9.57
C SER A 308 -13.50 7.65 -10.74
N GLU A 309 -13.68 6.33 -10.79
CA GLU A 309 -14.65 5.67 -11.66
C GLU A 309 -16.10 6.00 -11.23
N SER A 310 -16.35 6.10 -9.92
CA SER A 310 -17.68 6.29 -9.34
C SER A 310 -17.75 7.43 -8.30
N GLY A 311 -16.62 8.05 -7.95
CA GLY A 311 -16.55 9.24 -7.11
C GLY A 311 -17.08 10.50 -7.81
N LYS A 312 -18.28 10.94 -7.41
CA LYS A 312 -19.02 12.05 -8.04
C LYS A 312 -18.77 13.43 -7.43
N LEU A 313 -17.95 13.50 -6.38
CA LEU A 313 -17.59 14.73 -5.67
C LEU A 313 -16.06 14.81 -5.51
N ILE A 314 -15.50 16.02 -5.58
CA ILE A 314 -14.08 16.29 -5.30
C ILE A 314 -13.94 17.39 -4.24
N SER A 315 -13.02 17.21 -3.28
CA SER A 315 -12.88 18.09 -2.11
C SER A 315 -12.36 19.49 -2.44
N SER A 316 -11.69 19.69 -3.57
CA SER A 316 -11.19 21.00 -4.01
C SER A 316 -10.91 21.07 -5.51
N ALA A 317 -11.17 22.23 -6.11
CA ALA A 317 -10.86 22.54 -7.51
C ALA A 317 -9.42 23.07 -7.74
N ILE A 318 -8.49 22.84 -6.79
CA ILE A 318 -7.14 23.43 -6.83
C ILE A 318 -6.18 22.82 -7.86
N ASP A 319 -6.42 21.58 -8.32
CA ASP A 319 -5.49 20.85 -9.20
C ASP A 319 -5.92 20.91 -10.67
N ALA A 320 -5.08 21.49 -11.52
CA ALA A 320 -5.34 21.67 -12.95
C ALA A 320 -5.54 20.36 -13.74
N ARG A 321 -5.10 19.21 -13.19
CA ARG A 321 -5.33 17.88 -13.77
C ARG A 321 -6.78 17.44 -13.64
N ASP A 322 -7.51 17.93 -12.64
CA ASP A 322 -8.90 17.56 -12.35
C ASP A 322 -9.91 18.46 -13.06
N HIS A 323 -9.51 19.68 -13.48
CA HIS A 323 -10.40 20.70 -14.07
C HIS A 323 -11.24 20.24 -15.28
N GLU A 324 -10.78 19.26 -16.07
CA GLU A 324 -11.56 18.75 -17.21
C GLU A 324 -12.76 17.87 -16.80
N PHE A 325 -12.85 17.48 -15.52
CA PHE A 325 -13.93 16.68 -14.96
C PHE A 325 -14.79 17.46 -13.97
N ILE A 326 -14.33 18.60 -13.44
CA ILE A 326 -15.12 19.39 -12.49
C ILE A 326 -16.33 20.00 -13.20
N LEU A 327 -17.49 19.82 -12.57
CA LEU A 327 -18.78 20.21 -13.10
C LEU A 327 -19.25 21.55 -12.52
N GLY A 328 -19.87 22.36 -13.37
CA GLY A 328 -20.43 23.67 -13.04
C GLY A 328 -21.71 23.94 -13.82
N VAL A 329 -22.36 25.07 -13.51
CA VAL A 329 -23.47 25.59 -14.30
C VAL A 329 -22.95 26.52 -15.41
N ALA A 330 -23.61 26.51 -16.56
CA ALA A 330 -23.39 27.45 -17.67
C ALA A 330 -24.54 28.48 -17.82
N ASP A 331 -25.49 28.47 -16.87
CA ASP A 331 -26.63 29.39 -16.82
C ASP A 331 -26.46 30.34 -15.61
N PRO A 332 -26.43 31.68 -15.81
CA PRO A 332 -26.25 32.66 -14.74
C PRO A 332 -27.52 32.93 -13.91
N SER A 333 -28.66 32.31 -14.23
CA SER A 333 -29.91 32.41 -13.46
C SER A 333 -30.06 31.33 -12.37
N ILE A 334 -29.12 30.40 -12.26
CA ILE A 334 -29.13 29.35 -11.26
C ILE A 334 -28.46 29.84 -9.96
N GLU A 335 -29.27 30.00 -8.92
CA GLU A 335 -28.82 30.37 -7.57
C GLU A 335 -27.92 29.28 -6.94
N PRO A 336 -26.96 29.65 -6.07
CA PRO A 336 -26.07 28.69 -5.39
C PRO A 336 -26.84 27.69 -4.52
N LEU A 337 -26.51 26.40 -4.66
CA LEU A 337 -27.17 25.30 -3.96
C LEU A 337 -27.05 25.44 -2.43
N ALA A 338 -25.82 25.56 -1.93
CA ALA A 338 -25.54 25.66 -0.50
C ALA A 338 -26.18 26.90 0.16
N GLU A 339 -26.20 28.04 -0.52
CA GLU A 339 -26.83 29.28 -0.02
C GLU A 339 -28.36 29.14 0.01
N THR A 340 -28.94 28.48 -1.00
CA THR A 340 -30.38 28.19 -1.03
C THR A 340 -30.79 27.23 0.09
N ILE A 341 -30.00 26.19 0.36
CA ILE A 341 -30.22 25.26 1.48
C ILE A 341 -30.13 25.99 2.82
N GLN A 342 -29.09 26.80 3.06
CA GLN A 342 -28.96 27.60 4.29
C GLN A 342 -30.14 28.58 4.46
N ALA A 343 -30.59 29.20 3.36
CA ALA A 343 -31.78 30.06 3.37
C ALA A 343 -33.10 29.30 3.59
N MET A 344 -33.15 27.98 3.39
CA MET A 344 -34.25 27.11 3.77
C MET A 344 -34.17 26.70 5.25
N GLU A 345 -32.99 26.30 5.74
CA GLU A 345 -32.73 25.99 7.16
C GLU A 345 -33.13 27.17 8.06
N VAL A 346 -32.69 28.39 7.72
CA VAL A 346 -33.01 29.63 8.45
C VAL A 346 -34.52 29.97 8.45
N LYS A 347 -35.28 29.48 7.46
CA LYS A 347 -36.74 29.62 7.39
C LYS A 347 -37.50 28.48 8.09
N GLY A 348 -36.79 27.56 8.75
CA GLY A 348 -37.38 26.44 9.48
C GLY A 348 -37.78 25.25 8.60
N ALA A 349 -37.19 25.09 7.42
CA ALA A 349 -37.38 23.87 6.63
C ALA A 349 -36.84 22.63 7.35
N THR A 350 -37.56 21.51 7.28
CA THR A 350 -37.11 20.24 7.86
C THR A 350 -36.09 19.55 6.97
N GLY A 351 -35.30 18.62 7.53
CA GLY A 351 -34.35 17.80 6.76
C GLY A 351 -34.99 17.18 5.52
N SER A 352 -36.15 16.52 5.65
CA SER A 352 -36.85 15.92 4.51
C SER A 352 -37.37 16.91 3.46
N GLN A 353 -37.55 18.19 3.80
CA GLN A 353 -37.85 19.24 2.81
C GLN A 353 -36.59 19.69 2.06
N ILE A 354 -35.45 19.71 2.75
CA ILE A 354 -34.13 19.98 2.17
C ILE A 354 -33.72 18.81 1.26
N ASP A 355 -33.84 17.57 1.71
CA ASP A 355 -33.57 16.34 0.93
C ASP A 355 -34.34 16.34 -0.40
N VAL A 356 -35.64 16.66 -0.35
CA VAL A 356 -36.51 16.73 -1.54
C VAL A 356 -36.13 17.90 -2.45
N PHE A 357 -35.72 19.04 -1.90
CA PHE A 357 -35.23 20.18 -2.68
C PHE A 357 -33.90 19.86 -3.37
N GLU A 358 -32.90 19.34 -2.65
CA GLU A 358 -31.58 19.02 -3.18
C GLU A 358 -31.66 17.90 -4.22
N ALA A 359 -32.41 16.82 -3.95
CA ALA A 359 -32.63 15.74 -4.92
C ALA A 359 -33.33 16.24 -6.20
N LYS A 360 -34.24 17.23 -6.08
CA LYS A 360 -34.84 17.89 -7.25
C LYS A 360 -33.82 18.79 -7.98
N TRP A 361 -33.08 19.61 -7.24
CA TRP A 361 -32.09 20.54 -7.79
C TRP A 361 -31.00 19.80 -8.57
N VAL A 362 -30.46 18.72 -8.03
CA VAL A 362 -29.43 17.87 -8.66
C VAL A 362 -29.97 17.13 -9.90
N LYS A 363 -31.28 16.86 -9.95
CA LYS A 363 -31.94 16.21 -11.08
C LYS A 363 -32.27 17.18 -12.23
N GLU A 364 -32.66 18.41 -11.92
CA GLU A 364 -33.14 19.40 -12.89
C GLU A 364 -32.03 20.36 -13.36
N THR A 365 -31.01 20.62 -12.54
CA THR A 365 -29.90 21.52 -12.92
C THR A 365 -28.90 20.81 -13.84
N LYS A 366 -28.77 21.30 -15.07
CA LYS A 366 -27.81 20.75 -16.05
C LYS A 366 -26.37 21.13 -15.68
N LEU A 367 -25.68 20.23 -14.99
CA LEU A 367 -24.25 20.34 -14.71
C LEU A 367 -23.41 19.92 -15.94
N VAL A 368 -22.42 20.74 -16.29
CA VAL A 368 -21.52 20.56 -17.44
C VAL A 368 -20.06 20.78 -17.05
N THR A 369 -19.11 20.33 -17.86
CA THR A 369 -17.70 20.73 -17.76
C THR A 369 -17.47 22.10 -18.42
N PHE A 370 -16.35 22.75 -18.11
CA PHE A 370 -16.03 24.04 -18.77
C PHE A 370 -15.93 23.91 -20.29
N ASP A 371 -15.35 22.82 -20.81
CA ASP A 371 -15.16 22.65 -22.25
C ASP A 371 -16.50 22.47 -23.00
N GLU A 372 -17.51 21.84 -22.36
CA GLU A 372 -18.88 21.78 -22.91
C GLU A 372 -19.60 23.13 -22.85
N ALA A 373 -19.42 23.89 -21.77
CA ALA A 373 -19.94 25.25 -21.67
C ALA A 373 -19.34 26.16 -22.74
N ALA A 374 -18.03 26.03 -23.00
CA ALA A 374 -17.31 26.77 -24.03
C ALA A 374 -17.79 26.41 -25.44
N VAL A 375 -17.96 25.12 -25.76
CA VAL A 375 -18.50 24.68 -27.05
C VAL A 375 -19.91 25.23 -27.26
N ALA A 376 -20.83 25.01 -26.32
CA ALA A 376 -22.22 25.48 -26.46
C ALA A 376 -22.33 27.02 -26.54
N HIS A 377 -21.43 27.75 -25.88
CA HIS A 377 -21.34 29.21 -25.98
C HIS A 377 -20.85 29.64 -27.38
N MET A 378 -19.78 29.04 -27.89
CA MET A 378 -19.25 29.31 -29.23
C MET A 378 -20.28 28.97 -30.34
N GLU A 379 -21.03 27.87 -30.20
CA GLU A 379 -22.12 27.53 -31.11
C GLU A 379 -23.24 28.58 -31.08
N LYS A 380 -23.67 29.02 -29.89
CA LYS A 380 -24.67 30.09 -29.71
C LYS A 380 -24.20 31.44 -30.28
N GLU A 381 -22.90 31.71 -30.25
CA GLU A 381 -22.31 32.91 -30.86
C GLU A 381 -22.11 32.77 -32.38
N GLY A 382 -22.33 31.60 -32.99
CA GLY A 382 -22.14 31.36 -34.42
C GLY A 382 -20.67 31.28 -34.83
N VAL A 383 -19.81 30.71 -33.98
CA VAL A 383 -18.42 30.39 -34.32
C VAL A 383 -18.38 29.19 -35.28
N SER A 384 -17.50 29.25 -36.28
CA SER A 384 -17.30 28.19 -37.27
C SER A 384 -16.80 26.88 -36.64
N GLN A 385 -17.36 25.74 -37.04
CA GLN A 385 -17.03 24.42 -36.48
C GLN A 385 -15.55 24.03 -36.57
N ASP A 386 -14.79 24.56 -37.53
CA ASP A 386 -13.33 24.38 -37.60
C ASP A 386 -12.63 24.96 -36.36
N LYS A 387 -13.01 26.18 -35.94
CA LYS A 387 -12.46 26.85 -34.74
C LYS A 387 -12.90 26.18 -33.44
N ILE A 388 -14.13 25.67 -33.39
CA ILE A 388 -14.61 24.84 -32.27
C ILE A 388 -13.78 23.54 -32.20
N SER A 389 -13.46 22.94 -33.35
CA SER A 389 -12.57 21.78 -33.44
C SER A 389 -11.13 22.11 -33.06
N GLU A 390 -10.60 23.29 -33.40
CA GLU A 390 -9.30 23.77 -32.94
C GLU A 390 -9.26 23.92 -31.41
N TYR A 391 -10.29 24.52 -30.80
CA TYR A 391 -10.45 24.59 -29.35
C TYR A 391 -10.42 23.18 -28.71
N VAL A 392 -11.30 22.28 -29.17
CA VAL A 392 -11.42 20.92 -28.63
C VAL A 392 -10.14 20.09 -28.84
N ASN A 393 -9.43 20.30 -29.93
CA ASN A 393 -8.14 19.65 -30.18
C ASN A 393 -7.03 20.22 -29.29
N ALA A 394 -7.02 21.53 -29.01
CA ALA A 394 -6.07 22.14 -28.10
C ALA A 394 -6.29 21.72 -26.64
N THR A 395 -7.55 21.66 -26.18
CA THR A 395 -7.90 21.19 -24.83
C THR A 395 -7.68 19.69 -24.64
N ARG A 396 -7.80 18.89 -25.70
CA ARG A 396 -7.46 17.45 -25.71
C ARG A 396 -5.95 17.19 -25.73
N LYS A 397 -5.17 18.03 -26.40
CA LYS A 397 -3.69 17.95 -26.42
C LYS A 397 -3.06 18.38 -25.10
N ASP A 398 -3.69 19.29 -24.37
CA ASP A 398 -3.29 19.69 -23.01
C ASP A 398 -4.42 19.39 -22.00
N PRO A 399 -4.60 18.11 -21.60
CA PRO A 399 -5.62 17.72 -20.64
C PRO A 399 -5.35 18.29 -19.23
N ASN A 400 -4.18 18.88 -18.99
CA ASN A 400 -3.80 19.49 -17.71
C ASN A 400 -3.85 21.02 -17.75
N MET A 401 -4.37 21.60 -18.84
CA MET A 401 -4.59 23.04 -18.98
C MET A 401 -5.53 23.53 -17.88
N GLY A 402 -5.05 24.44 -17.04
CA GLY A 402 -5.85 25.02 -15.95
C GLY A 402 -7.01 25.89 -16.46
N ILE A 403 -8.08 25.99 -15.66
CA ILE A 403 -9.34 26.68 -15.98
C ILE A 403 -9.13 28.11 -16.50
N THR A 404 -8.17 28.86 -15.94
CA THR A 404 -7.81 30.22 -16.38
C THR A 404 -7.39 30.23 -17.85
N ARG A 405 -6.54 29.29 -18.27
CA ARG A 405 -6.04 29.18 -19.65
C ARG A 405 -7.11 28.61 -20.60
N ARG A 406 -7.97 27.70 -20.12
CA ARG A 406 -9.16 27.26 -20.89
C ARG A 406 -10.11 28.43 -21.16
N ARG A 407 -10.38 29.29 -20.17
CA ARG A 407 -11.17 30.52 -20.34
C ARG A 407 -10.55 31.47 -21.36
N THR A 408 -9.25 31.79 -21.25
CA THR A 408 -8.54 32.62 -22.24
C THR A 408 -8.64 32.03 -23.65
N LEU A 409 -8.48 30.71 -23.79
CA LEU A 409 -8.56 30.03 -25.08
C LEU A 409 -9.98 30.04 -25.66
N ALA A 410 -11.01 29.86 -24.85
CA ALA A 410 -12.40 29.93 -25.30
C ALA A 410 -12.76 31.35 -25.78
N THR A 411 -12.35 32.39 -25.02
CA THR A 411 -12.55 33.80 -25.39
C THR A 411 -11.71 34.24 -26.60
N HIS A 412 -10.68 33.49 -27.00
CA HIS A 412 -9.96 33.74 -28.26
C HIS A 412 -10.78 33.33 -29.50
N TYR A 413 -11.62 32.30 -29.39
CA TYR A 413 -12.46 31.81 -30.50
C TYR A 413 -13.89 32.39 -30.48
N GLY A 414 -14.44 32.66 -29.29
CA GLY A 414 -15.72 33.32 -29.08
C GLY A 414 -15.69 34.84 -29.30
N LYS A 415 -16.87 35.47 -29.13
CA LYS A 415 -17.09 36.92 -29.18
C LYS A 415 -17.17 37.52 -27.79
N SER A 416 -17.47 36.73 -26.77
CA SER A 416 -17.59 37.15 -25.37
C SER A 416 -17.04 36.10 -24.38
N PRO A 417 -16.89 36.42 -23.08
CA PRO A 417 -16.43 35.46 -22.08
C PRO A 417 -17.49 34.38 -21.78
N VAL A 418 -17.05 33.11 -21.76
CA VAL A 418 -17.89 31.96 -21.38
C VAL A 418 -18.28 32.06 -19.90
N TYR A 419 -19.58 32.23 -19.62
CA TYR A 419 -20.10 32.05 -18.27
C TYR A 419 -20.03 30.57 -17.88
N PHE A 420 -19.39 30.30 -16.75
CA PHE A 420 -19.28 28.98 -16.15
C PHE A 420 -18.97 29.16 -14.67
N ASN A 421 -19.71 28.48 -13.79
CA ASN A 421 -19.53 28.56 -12.35
C ASN A 421 -19.63 27.17 -11.70
N TRP A 422 -18.51 26.69 -11.13
CA TRP A 422 -18.42 25.41 -10.41
C TRP A 422 -18.61 25.55 -8.89
N ASP A 423 -18.77 26.78 -8.37
CA ASP A 423 -19.01 27.06 -6.96
C ASP A 423 -20.51 27.05 -6.60
N VAL A 424 -21.36 27.42 -7.56
CA VAL A 424 -22.84 27.32 -7.51
C VAL A 424 -23.34 25.90 -7.15
N PRO A 425 -22.89 24.81 -7.81
CA PRO A 425 -23.36 23.45 -7.50
C PRO A 425 -22.75 22.82 -6.24
N ARG A 426 -21.91 23.51 -5.46
CA ARG A 426 -21.21 22.85 -4.34
C ARG A 426 -22.18 22.34 -3.28
N THR A 427 -21.86 21.18 -2.71
CA THR A 427 -22.60 20.61 -1.56
C THR A 427 -22.47 21.52 -0.34
N ARG A 428 -23.29 21.28 0.69
CA ARG A 428 -23.26 22.07 1.94
C ARG A 428 -21.91 22.02 2.67
N GLU A 429 -21.12 20.97 2.44
CA GLU A 429 -19.75 20.79 2.96
C GLU A 429 -18.69 21.52 2.11
N GLY A 430 -19.08 22.09 0.96
CA GLY A 430 -18.20 22.80 0.03
C GLY A 430 -17.57 21.92 -1.07
N TYR A 431 -17.99 20.66 -1.22
CA TYR A 431 -17.44 19.77 -2.25
C TYR A 431 -17.94 20.13 -3.66
N TYR A 432 -17.05 20.04 -4.65
CA TYR A 432 -17.36 20.30 -6.05
C TYR A 432 -17.90 19.03 -6.72
N HIS A 433 -18.85 19.16 -7.63
CA HIS A 433 -19.30 18.03 -8.45
C HIS A 433 -18.21 17.61 -9.45
N PHE A 434 -18.05 16.30 -9.62
CA PHE A 434 -16.99 15.69 -10.44
C PHE A 434 -17.57 14.66 -11.41
N ARG A 435 -17.10 14.69 -12.65
CA ARG A 435 -17.43 13.70 -13.69
C ARG A 435 -16.65 12.40 -13.47
N ALA A 436 -17.22 11.57 -12.61
CA ALA A 436 -16.81 10.19 -12.42
C ALA A 436 -16.79 9.41 -13.75
N GLY A 437 -15.92 8.40 -13.84
CA GLY A 437 -15.94 7.39 -14.89
C GLY A 437 -14.54 6.92 -15.29
N MET A 438 -14.45 5.87 -16.11
CA MET A 438 -13.18 5.28 -16.52
C MET A 438 -12.19 6.26 -17.16
N LYS A 439 -12.65 7.35 -17.82
CA LYS A 439 -11.74 8.40 -18.31
C LYS A 439 -11.00 9.12 -17.17
N ALA A 440 -11.70 9.47 -16.10
CA ALA A 440 -11.12 10.14 -14.94
C ALA A 440 -10.22 9.17 -14.14
N ALA A 441 -10.69 7.95 -13.91
CA ALA A 441 -9.94 6.91 -13.22
C ALA A 441 -8.63 6.57 -13.95
N THR A 442 -8.64 6.34 -15.27
CA THR A 442 -7.43 6.05 -16.05
C THR A 442 -6.44 7.22 -15.99
N LYS A 443 -6.88 8.48 -16.17
CA LYS A 443 -5.98 9.64 -16.10
C LYS A 443 -5.33 9.78 -14.71
N ARG A 444 -6.07 9.53 -13.64
CA ARG A 444 -5.54 9.54 -12.26
C ARG A 444 -4.58 8.38 -12.01
N ALA A 445 -4.92 7.16 -12.44
CA ALA A 445 -4.03 6.00 -12.38
C ALA A 445 -2.69 6.26 -13.09
N LEU A 446 -2.70 6.86 -14.30
CA LEU A 446 -1.50 7.30 -15.01
C LEU A 446 -0.71 8.35 -14.23
N ALA A 447 -1.38 9.36 -13.66
CA ALA A 447 -0.74 10.38 -12.82
C ALA A 447 -0.12 9.82 -11.52
N PHE A 448 -0.66 8.71 -11.00
CA PHE A 448 -0.15 8.01 -9.81
C PHE A 448 0.98 7.02 -10.14
N ALA A 449 1.04 6.49 -11.36
CA ALA A 449 1.97 5.44 -11.79
C ALA A 449 3.46 5.67 -11.47
N PRO A 450 4.02 6.90 -11.53
CA PRO A 450 5.41 7.16 -11.13
C PRO A 450 5.67 7.05 -9.62
N TYR A 451 4.63 7.07 -8.78
CA TYR A 451 4.75 7.15 -7.32
C TYR A 451 4.31 5.85 -6.60
N SER A 452 3.82 4.86 -7.35
CA SER A 452 3.41 3.54 -6.85
C SER A 452 4.10 2.39 -7.58
N ASP A 453 4.18 1.23 -6.94
CA ASP A 453 4.64 -0.02 -7.56
C ASP A 453 3.53 -0.64 -8.42
N LEU A 454 2.28 -0.61 -7.91
CA LEU A 454 1.07 -1.11 -8.59
C LEU A 454 -0.03 -0.04 -8.65
N LEU A 455 -1.00 -0.24 -9.55
CA LEU A 455 -2.21 0.59 -9.66
C LEU A 455 -3.48 -0.26 -9.48
N TRP A 456 -4.49 0.33 -8.83
CA TRP A 456 -5.84 -0.23 -8.66
C TRP A 456 -6.85 0.84 -9.11
N VAL A 457 -7.70 0.53 -10.08
CA VAL A 457 -8.94 1.29 -10.34
C VAL A 457 -10.08 0.49 -9.75
N GLU A 458 -10.82 1.05 -8.80
CA GLU A 458 -12.04 0.38 -8.32
C GLU A 458 -13.13 0.51 -9.39
N THR A 459 -13.83 -0.59 -9.69
CA THR A 459 -14.78 -0.71 -10.79
C THR A 459 -16.16 -1.10 -10.28
N GLY A 460 -17.23 -0.44 -10.76
CA GLY A 460 -18.61 -0.78 -10.38
C GLY A 460 -19.10 -2.16 -10.81
N ASP A 461 -18.54 -2.74 -11.88
CA ASP A 461 -18.95 -4.03 -12.47
C ASP A 461 -17.75 -4.95 -12.79
N PRO A 462 -17.90 -6.30 -12.73
CA PRO A 462 -16.89 -7.25 -13.17
C PRO A 462 -16.87 -7.39 -14.70
N ASN A 463 -16.07 -6.57 -15.40
CA ASN A 463 -16.06 -6.52 -16.87
C ASN A 463 -14.64 -6.65 -17.50
N VAL A 464 -14.43 -7.72 -18.26
CA VAL A 464 -13.14 -8.04 -18.92
C VAL A 464 -12.75 -7.01 -19.99
N GLU A 465 -13.70 -6.44 -20.73
CA GLU A 465 -13.42 -5.45 -21.78
C GLU A 465 -13.00 -4.10 -21.17
N VAL A 466 -13.62 -3.70 -20.04
CA VAL A 466 -13.21 -2.52 -19.26
C VAL A 466 -11.82 -2.71 -18.67
N ALA A 467 -11.54 -3.89 -18.08
CA ALA A 467 -10.21 -4.24 -17.59
C ALA A 467 -9.16 -4.20 -18.73
N THR A 468 -9.45 -4.82 -19.87
CA THR A 468 -8.62 -4.80 -21.09
C THR A 468 -8.28 -3.38 -21.54
N LYS A 469 -9.28 -2.50 -21.62
CA LYS A 469 -9.09 -1.10 -22.04
C LYS A 469 -8.22 -0.32 -21.05
N LEU A 470 -8.44 -0.50 -19.73
CA LEU A 470 -7.61 0.11 -18.70
C LEU A 470 -6.16 -0.42 -18.76
N GLY A 471 -5.97 -1.73 -18.89
CA GLY A 471 -4.66 -2.36 -18.90
C GLY A 471 -3.78 -1.83 -20.02
N ARG A 472 -4.31 -1.83 -21.24
CA ARG A 472 -3.61 -1.32 -22.43
C ARG A 472 -3.32 0.18 -22.35
N ALA A 473 -4.27 0.98 -21.85
CA ALA A 473 -4.05 2.42 -21.65
C ALA A 473 -2.95 2.72 -20.62
N VAL A 474 -2.83 1.93 -19.55
CA VAL A 474 -1.70 2.05 -18.61
C VAL A 474 -0.40 1.57 -19.25
N HIS A 475 -0.41 0.50 -20.04
CA HIS A 475 0.79 -0.06 -20.65
C HIS A 475 1.32 0.74 -21.84
N GLU A 476 0.51 1.58 -22.47
CA GLU A 476 0.95 2.51 -23.51
C GLU A 476 1.94 3.57 -22.96
N GLU A 477 1.69 4.10 -21.76
CA GLU A 477 2.62 5.01 -21.06
C GLU A 477 3.62 4.27 -20.16
N PHE A 478 3.21 3.17 -19.51
CA PHE A 478 4.00 2.42 -18.53
C PHE A 478 3.98 0.89 -18.78
N PRO A 479 4.69 0.37 -19.81
CA PRO A 479 4.64 -1.04 -20.23
C PRO A 479 4.95 -2.10 -19.15
N ASN A 480 5.56 -1.69 -18.04
CA ASN A 480 5.96 -2.57 -16.94
C ASN A 480 5.20 -2.29 -15.63
N LYS A 481 4.09 -1.54 -15.65
CA LYS A 481 3.25 -1.30 -14.47
C LYS A 481 2.35 -2.52 -14.21
N GLY A 482 2.41 -3.06 -13.00
CA GLY A 482 1.48 -4.10 -12.55
C GLY A 482 0.16 -3.51 -12.07
N LEU A 483 -0.94 -4.21 -12.32
CA LEU A 483 -2.29 -3.78 -11.95
C LEU A 483 -2.91 -4.71 -10.90
N VAL A 484 -3.85 -4.16 -10.13
CA VAL A 484 -4.61 -4.84 -9.09
C VAL A 484 -6.09 -4.87 -9.47
N TYR A 485 -6.76 -6.01 -9.25
CA TYR A 485 -8.21 -6.15 -9.43
C TYR A 485 -8.91 -6.59 -8.13
N ASN A 486 -9.95 -5.84 -7.72
CA ASN A 486 -10.87 -6.27 -6.67
C ASN A 486 -11.93 -7.19 -7.26
N LEU A 487 -11.81 -8.50 -7.00
CA LEU A 487 -12.81 -9.51 -7.33
C LEU A 487 -13.96 -9.36 -6.31
N SER A 488 -14.72 -8.27 -6.43
CA SER A 488 -15.60 -7.81 -5.36
C SER A 488 -16.70 -8.83 -5.02
N PRO A 489 -16.89 -9.17 -3.74
CA PRO A 489 -18.04 -9.95 -3.28
C PRO A 489 -19.34 -9.13 -3.25
N SER A 490 -19.29 -7.82 -3.52
CA SER A 490 -20.48 -6.99 -3.72
C SER A 490 -21.11 -7.13 -5.12
N PHE A 491 -20.39 -7.70 -6.09
CA PHE A 491 -20.94 -7.99 -7.42
C PHE A 491 -21.89 -9.20 -7.37
N ASN A 492 -23.03 -9.11 -8.05
CA ASN A 492 -23.85 -10.29 -8.34
C ASN A 492 -23.26 -11.02 -9.56
N TRP A 493 -22.17 -11.76 -9.37
CA TRP A 493 -21.40 -12.41 -10.45
C TRP A 493 -22.27 -13.17 -11.47
N MET A 494 -23.27 -13.94 -11.02
CA MET A 494 -24.21 -14.62 -11.94
C MET A 494 -25.16 -13.63 -12.64
N GLY A 495 -25.58 -12.57 -11.96
CA GLY A 495 -26.42 -11.50 -12.51
C GLY A 495 -25.76 -10.67 -13.61
N HIS A 496 -24.42 -10.61 -13.67
CA HIS A 496 -23.67 -9.99 -14.77
C HIS A 496 -23.53 -10.91 -16.01
N GLY A 497 -24.24 -12.04 -16.07
CA GLY A 497 -24.31 -12.91 -17.24
C GLY A 497 -23.14 -13.88 -17.41
N PHE A 498 -22.37 -14.14 -16.35
CA PHE A 498 -21.27 -15.11 -16.37
C PHE A 498 -21.77 -16.56 -16.44
N THR A 499 -20.99 -17.42 -17.10
CA THR A 499 -21.15 -18.88 -17.08
C THR A 499 -20.08 -19.53 -16.20
N SER A 500 -20.21 -20.82 -15.90
CA SER A 500 -19.20 -21.59 -15.17
C SER A 500 -17.81 -21.49 -15.80
N GLU A 501 -17.75 -21.41 -17.13
CA GLU A 501 -16.54 -21.32 -17.94
C GLU A 501 -15.92 -19.92 -17.85
N THR A 502 -16.73 -18.85 -17.96
CA THR A 502 -16.21 -17.47 -17.91
C THR A 502 -15.89 -17.02 -16.49
N LEU A 503 -16.58 -17.51 -15.46
CA LEU A 503 -16.13 -17.37 -14.05
C LEU A 503 -14.76 -18.02 -13.87
N LYS A 504 -14.57 -19.22 -14.43
CA LYS A 504 -13.31 -19.97 -14.35
C LYS A 504 -12.19 -19.34 -15.18
N SER A 505 -12.47 -18.58 -16.23
CA SER A 505 -11.45 -17.94 -17.06
C SER A 505 -11.07 -16.53 -16.60
N PHE A 506 -12.01 -15.75 -16.05
CA PHE A 506 -11.88 -14.31 -15.75
C PHE A 506 -10.53 -13.90 -15.16
N ILE A 507 -10.11 -14.56 -14.07
CA ILE A 507 -8.87 -14.27 -13.33
C ILE A 507 -7.64 -14.42 -14.25
N TRP A 508 -7.61 -15.45 -15.08
CA TRP A 508 -6.51 -15.70 -16.02
C TRP A 508 -6.61 -14.86 -17.29
N ASP A 509 -7.79 -14.37 -17.66
CA ASP A 509 -7.97 -13.49 -18.81
C ASP A 509 -7.47 -12.07 -18.51
N ILE A 510 -7.89 -11.46 -17.39
CA ILE A 510 -7.38 -10.12 -17.04
C ILE A 510 -5.91 -10.14 -16.60
N ALA A 511 -5.36 -11.27 -16.16
CA ALA A 511 -3.93 -11.40 -15.87
C ALA A 511 -3.04 -11.15 -17.11
N LYS A 512 -3.53 -11.47 -18.32
CA LYS A 512 -2.83 -11.22 -19.59
C LYS A 512 -2.73 -9.72 -19.90
N GLU A 513 -3.70 -8.95 -19.44
CA GLU A 513 -3.79 -7.48 -19.60
C GLU A 513 -3.13 -6.73 -18.41
N GLY A 514 -2.32 -7.42 -17.60
CA GLY A 514 -1.49 -6.81 -16.55
C GLY A 514 -2.03 -6.86 -15.12
N PHE A 515 -3.24 -7.40 -14.90
CA PHE A 515 -3.83 -7.56 -13.56
C PHE A 515 -3.19 -8.74 -12.81
N VAL A 516 -1.93 -8.52 -12.44
CA VAL A 516 -1.03 -9.49 -11.81
C VAL A 516 -1.39 -9.77 -10.36
N LEU A 517 -2.06 -8.86 -9.66
CA LEU A 517 -2.57 -9.07 -8.31
C LEU A 517 -4.10 -9.01 -8.32
N GLN A 518 -4.77 -10.01 -7.78
CA GLN A 518 -6.23 -10.08 -7.73
C GLN A 518 -6.70 -10.59 -6.38
N LEU A 519 -7.75 -9.99 -5.82
CA LEU A 519 -8.19 -10.29 -4.45
C LEU A 519 -9.70 -10.31 -4.31
N VAL A 520 -10.25 -11.31 -3.61
CA VAL A 520 -11.64 -11.29 -3.13
C VAL A 520 -11.64 -10.67 -1.73
N SER A 521 -11.91 -9.36 -1.67
CA SER A 521 -11.65 -8.50 -0.51
C SER A 521 -12.31 -8.96 0.80
N LEU A 522 -13.55 -9.48 0.75
CA LEU A 522 -14.30 -9.94 1.94
C LEU A 522 -14.53 -11.47 1.99
N ALA A 523 -13.78 -12.27 1.23
CA ALA A 523 -13.99 -13.72 1.18
C ALA A 523 -14.05 -14.38 2.57
N GLY A 524 -13.08 -14.08 3.45
CA GLY A 524 -13.01 -14.62 4.81
C GLY A 524 -14.17 -14.22 5.72
N LEU A 525 -14.84 -13.08 5.46
CA LEU A 525 -16.07 -12.71 6.15
C LEU A 525 -17.22 -13.63 5.70
N HIS A 526 -17.45 -13.70 4.39
CA HIS A 526 -18.58 -14.43 3.83
C HIS A 526 -18.47 -15.95 4.02
N SER A 527 -17.26 -16.53 3.95
CA SER A 527 -17.05 -17.95 4.23
C SER A 527 -17.37 -18.32 5.68
N THR A 528 -16.92 -17.50 6.64
CA THR A 528 -17.21 -17.70 8.07
C THR A 528 -18.70 -17.49 8.36
N ALA A 529 -19.31 -16.46 7.80
CA ALA A 529 -20.75 -16.19 7.97
C ALA A 529 -21.61 -17.34 7.41
N ALA A 530 -21.27 -17.89 6.25
CA ALA A 530 -22.00 -19.00 5.63
C ALA A 530 -21.97 -20.27 6.49
N ILE A 531 -20.78 -20.77 6.86
CA ILE A 531 -20.67 -22.01 7.66
C ILE A 531 -21.23 -21.83 9.08
N SER A 532 -21.07 -20.65 9.69
CA SER A 532 -21.66 -20.35 11.00
C SER A 532 -23.19 -20.35 10.94
N CYS A 533 -23.79 -19.81 9.87
CA CYS A 533 -25.24 -19.79 9.70
C CYS A 533 -25.84 -21.18 9.48
N GLU A 534 -25.18 -22.02 8.67
CA GLU A 534 -25.62 -23.40 8.43
C GLU A 534 -25.42 -24.29 9.67
N LEU A 535 -24.24 -24.25 10.28
CA LEU A 535 -23.93 -25.08 11.45
C LEU A 535 -24.80 -24.70 12.64
N ALA A 536 -24.98 -23.41 12.96
CA ALA A 536 -25.83 -23.00 14.09
C ALA A 536 -27.31 -23.35 13.88
N ARG A 537 -27.80 -23.28 12.63
CA ARG A 537 -29.16 -23.69 12.26
C ARG A 537 -29.36 -25.20 12.47
N ASN A 538 -28.45 -26.02 11.96
CA ASN A 538 -28.60 -27.47 11.97
C ASN A 538 -28.23 -28.06 13.34
N PHE A 539 -27.29 -27.48 14.08
CA PHE A 539 -26.96 -27.90 15.45
C PHE A 539 -28.12 -27.69 16.43
N LYS A 540 -29.00 -26.70 16.18
CA LYS A 540 -30.22 -26.49 16.97
C LYS A 540 -31.22 -27.67 16.90
N THR A 541 -31.23 -28.44 15.82
CA THR A 541 -32.16 -29.58 15.62
C THR A 541 -31.46 -30.94 15.77
N ASP A 542 -30.26 -31.06 15.21
CA ASP A 542 -29.55 -32.33 15.04
C ASP A 542 -28.36 -32.47 16.01
N GLY A 543 -28.02 -31.42 16.76
CA GLY A 543 -26.95 -31.41 17.75
C GLY A 543 -25.61 -31.91 17.18
N MET A 544 -24.97 -32.86 17.87
CA MET A 544 -23.68 -33.41 17.48
C MET A 544 -23.67 -34.05 16.08
N LYS A 545 -24.81 -34.51 15.55
CA LYS A 545 -24.88 -34.99 14.16
C LYS A 545 -24.52 -33.86 13.18
N ALA A 546 -25.06 -32.66 13.35
CA ALA A 546 -24.72 -31.52 12.49
C ALA A 546 -23.23 -31.17 12.55
N TYR A 547 -22.59 -31.26 13.72
CA TYR A 547 -21.14 -31.06 13.86
C TYR A 547 -20.32 -32.15 13.13
N VAL A 548 -20.67 -33.42 13.31
CA VAL A 548 -19.96 -34.55 12.67
C VAL A 548 -20.13 -34.53 11.14
N GLU A 549 -21.35 -34.26 10.66
CA GLU A 549 -21.67 -34.19 9.23
C GLU A 549 -21.00 -33.00 8.52
N LEU A 550 -21.11 -31.78 9.07
CA LEU A 550 -20.70 -30.54 8.41
C LEU A 550 -19.25 -30.13 8.70
N VAL A 551 -18.72 -30.47 9.88
CA VAL A 551 -17.37 -30.07 10.31
C VAL A 551 -16.44 -31.28 10.28
N GLN A 552 -16.51 -32.17 11.28
CA GLN A 552 -15.46 -33.16 11.53
C GLN A 552 -15.20 -34.09 10.33
N ARG A 553 -16.25 -34.60 9.67
CA ARG A 553 -16.07 -35.44 8.48
C ARG A 553 -15.57 -34.64 7.27
N ARG A 554 -15.97 -33.36 7.14
CA ARG A 554 -15.49 -32.49 6.06
C ARG A 554 -14.04 -32.12 6.24
N GLU A 555 -13.59 -31.84 7.46
CA GLU A 555 -12.17 -31.63 7.79
C GLU A 555 -11.33 -32.84 7.42
N HIS A 556 -11.74 -34.06 7.82
CA HIS A 556 -11.06 -35.30 7.44
C HIS A 556 -11.05 -35.53 5.92
N GLN A 557 -12.19 -35.33 5.24
CA GLN A 557 -12.29 -35.46 3.76
C GLN A 557 -11.46 -34.43 2.98
N LEU A 558 -11.20 -33.26 3.55
CA LEU A 558 -10.41 -32.18 2.93
C LEU A 558 -8.93 -32.23 3.31
N GLY A 559 -8.54 -33.03 4.31
CA GLY A 559 -7.18 -33.02 4.86
C GLY A 559 -6.85 -31.76 5.68
N CYS A 560 -7.86 -31.16 6.32
CA CYS A 560 -7.71 -29.96 7.15
C CYS A 560 -6.76 -30.24 8.35
N ASP A 561 -5.65 -29.51 8.45
CA ASP A 561 -4.65 -29.76 9.50
C ASP A 561 -5.12 -29.36 10.91
N VAL A 562 -6.21 -28.58 10.99
CA VAL A 562 -6.91 -28.16 12.22
C VAL A 562 -7.64 -29.32 12.91
N LEU A 563 -7.99 -30.40 12.21
CA LEU A 563 -8.64 -31.58 12.80
C LEU A 563 -7.85 -32.10 14.01
N THR A 564 -6.52 -32.19 13.85
CA THR A 564 -5.56 -32.37 14.94
C THR A 564 -5.19 -31.01 15.53
N HIS A 565 -6.09 -30.43 16.31
CA HIS A 565 -6.01 -29.04 16.78
C HIS A 565 -4.87 -28.74 17.78
N GLN A 566 -4.38 -29.74 18.54
CA GLN A 566 -3.22 -29.58 19.44
C GLN A 566 -1.90 -29.65 18.66
N LYS A 567 -1.83 -30.57 17.68
CA LYS A 567 -0.76 -30.62 16.68
C LYS A 567 -0.77 -29.37 15.78
N TRP A 568 -1.94 -28.79 15.52
CA TRP A 568 -2.10 -27.53 14.77
C TRP A 568 -1.61 -26.32 15.58
N SER A 569 -2.06 -26.17 16.83
CA SER A 569 -1.70 -25.06 17.72
C SER A 569 -0.22 -25.06 18.13
N GLY A 570 0.42 -26.23 18.09
CA GLY A 570 1.86 -26.39 18.32
C GLY A 570 2.23 -27.00 19.67
N ALA A 571 1.35 -27.78 20.30
CA ALA A 571 1.65 -28.50 21.53
C ALA A 571 2.96 -29.32 21.43
N SER A 572 3.15 -30.05 20.33
CA SER A 572 4.37 -30.85 20.07
C SER A 572 5.66 -30.03 19.88
N TYR A 573 5.54 -28.75 19.52
CA TYR A 573 6.67 -27.80 19.46
C TYR A 573 6.99 -27.31 20.88
N MET A 574 5.98 -26.94 21.67
CA MET A 574 6.18 -26.46 23.04
C MET A 574 6.71 -27.57 23.97
N ASP A 575 6.18 -28.79 23.87
CA ASP A 575 6.72 -29.98 24.57
C ASP A 575 8.19 -30.22 24.21
N GLY A 576 8.60 -29.93 22.97
CA GLY A 576 9.99 -30.00 22.52
C GLY A 576 10.88 -28.93 23.17
N VAL A 577 10.40 -27.69 23.25
CA VAL A 577 11.10 -26.57 23.94
C VAL A 577 11.24 -26.86 25.44
N LEU A 578 10.15 -27.27 26.10
CA LEU A 578 10.17 -27.63 27.53
C LEU A 578 11.09 -28.83 27.79
N GLY A 579 11.03 -29.87 26.96
CA GLY A 579 11.90 -31.04 27.05
C GLY A 579 13.39 -30.69 26.90
N ALA A 580 13.75 -29.73 26.03
CA ALA A 580 15.12 -29.24 25.91
C ALA A 580 15.58 -28.46 27.15
N ILE A 581 14.72 -27.62 27.73
CA ILE A 581 15.02 -26.86 28.96
C ILE A 581 15.15 -27.80 30.19
N GLN A 582 14.23 -28.77 30.31
CA GLN A 582 14.15 -29.69 31.45
C GLN A 582 15.09 -30.91 31.32
N SER A 583 16.03 -30.91 30.37
CA SER A 583 16.96 -32.01 30.10
C SER A 583 16.26 -33.38 29.93
N GLY A 584 15.08 -33.37 29.31
CA GLY A 584 14.25 -34.55 29.04
C GLY A 584 13.28 -34.96 30.15
N SER A 585 13.38 -34.41 31.37
CA SER A 585 12.47 -34.70 32.49
C SER A 585 11.02 -34.39 32.11
N SER A 586 10.09 -35.31 32.37
CA SER A 586 8.88 -35.46 31.55
C SER A 586 7.54 -35.47 32.30
N SER A 587 7.45 -34.90 33.50
CA SER A 587 6.23 -34.93 34.32
C SER A 587 5.07 -34.05 33.80
N SER A 588 5.28 -33.25 32.75
CA SER A 588 4.31 -32.27 32.25
C SER A 588 4.25 -32.17 30.71
N ARG A 589 4.35 -33.31 30.00
CA ARG A 589 4.18 -33.33 28.53
C ARG A 589 2.70 -33.28 28.15
N SER A 590 2.38 -32.50 27.12
CA SER A 590 1.03 -32.32 26.58
C SER A 590 0.62 -33.49 25.67
N MET A 591 1.57 -33.98 24.86
CA MET A 591 1.39 -35.08 23.92
C MET A 591 1.77 -36.40 24.60
N GLY A 592 0.77 -37.21 24.98
CA GLY A 592 0.99 -38.45 25.72
C GLY A 592 -0.20 -39.42 25.68
N HIS A 593 -0.07 -40.52 26.42
CA HIS A 593 -1.04 -41.61 26.47
C HIS A 593 -2.36 -41.11 27.11
N GLY A 594 -3.35 -40.79 26.29
CA GLY A 594 -4.59 -40.12 26.71
C GLY A 594 -4.98 -38.90 25.85
N ASN A 595 -4.11 -38.43 24.94
CA ASN A 595 -4.51 -37.47 23.90
C ASN A 595 -5.58 -38.11 22.99
N THR A 596 -6.66 -37.39 22.72
CA THR A 596 -7.79 -37.84 21.88
C THR A 596 -7.50 -37.75 20.39
N GLU A 597 -6.48 -36.98 19.94
CA GLU A 597 -6.16 -36.84 18.51
C GLU A 597 -5.79 -38.17 17.82
N GLY A 598 -5.23 -39.14 18.55
CA GLY A 598 -4.90 -40.47 18.03
C GLY A 598 -6.11 -41.35 17.70
N GLN A 599 -7.32 -40.78 17.66
CA GLN A 599 -8.55 -41.37 17.12
C GLN A 599 -8.81 -40.94 15.67
N PHE A 600 -7.94 -40.12 15.07
CA PHE A 600 -8.08 -39.57 13.72
C PHE A 600 -6.94 -39.96 12.75
N ASP A 601 -5.95 -40.74 13.21
CA ASP A 601 -4.83 -41.28 12.43
C ASP A 601 -5.23 -42.49 11.56
#